data_AF-A0AB35HU38-F1
#
_entry.id   AF-A0AB35HU38-F1
#
_cell.length_a   1.000
_cell.length_b   1.000
_cell.length_c   1.000
_cell.angle_alpha   90.00
_cell.angle_beta   90.00
_cell.angle_gamma   90.00
#
_symmetry.space_group_name_H-M   'P 1'
#
loop_
_entity.id
_entity.type
_entity.pdbx_description
1 polymer ?
#
loop_
_entity_poly.entity_id
_entity_poly.type
_entity_poly.pdbx_seq_one_letter_code
_entity_poly.pdbx_strand_id
1 'polypeptide(L)'
;LDVLEARNLPVNASLFRRGDLKDLAQSFFVNESYLGSYHRGRSDSYDPHDLTDFLGLNREQWPDNLGPINSQWLDRNGSEWLYFEVQPLRFGSDKFYWMSPIGHQRCLLAKFMVSRDLFNAGNPYRRAMRSPLTNYRQLMENIMETITVELSEAAREEQRTVHNPEGEYPLLHCSEQLVKEAKHTLYMWSAKGYREKGKDPRGDHRAPKEAVAAFIDERIQPRPLPGNLAIGPAYLKNSEINTAPDNSGQDSLTIEK
;
A
#
# COMPACT_ATOMS: atom_id res chain seq x y z
N LEU A 1 -4.52 -7.78 -15.83
CA LEU A 1 -3.87 -9.03 -15.38
C LEU A 1 -2.58 -9.06 -16.16
N ASP A 2 -1.45 -9.03 -15.48
CA ASP A 2 -0.15 -8.85 -16.11
C ASP A 2 0.82 -9.89 -15.54
N VAL A 3 1.77 -10.35 -16.36
CA VAL A 3 2.90 -11.15 -15.89
C VAL A 3 4.04 -10.19 -15.58
N LEU A 4 4.46 -10.16 -14.32
CA LEU A 4 5.58 -9.34 -13.88
C LEU A 4 6.85 -10.20 -13.79
N GLU A 5 7.92 -9.71 -14.41
CA GLU A 5 9.21 -10.36 -14.46
C GLU A 5 10.21 -9.61 -13.56
N ALA A 6 10.68 -10.28 -12.51
CA ALA A 6 11.63 -9.75 -11.56
C ALA A 6 13.07 -10.02 -12.05
N ARG A 7 13.49 -9.24 -13.05
CA ARG A 7 14.75 -9.42 -13.80
C ARG A 7 16.04 -9.33 -12.96
N ASN A 8 15.95 -8.73 -11.78
CA ASN A 8 17.10 -8.46 -10.91
C ASN A 8 17.05 -9.25 -9.59
N LEU A 9 16.32 -10.37 -9.53
CA LEU A 9 16.38 -11.27 -8.39
C LEU A 9 17.79 -11.87 -8.26
N PRO A 10 18.37 -11.91 -7.06
CA PRO A 10 19.58 -12.67 -6.79
C PRO A 10 19.43 -14.13 -7.24
N VAL A 11 20.54 -14.76 -7.62
CA VAL A 11 20.54 -16.15 -8.15
C VAL A 11 19.95 -17.17 -7.16
N ASN A 12 20.04 -16.89 -5.85
CA ASN A 12 19.50 -17.71 -4.76
C ASN A 12 18.10 -17.29 -4.30
N ALA A 13 17.49 -16.31 -4.97
CA ALA A 13 16.14 -15.83 -4.69
C ALA A 13 15.12 -16.44 -5.67
N SER A 14 13.90 -16.64 -5.19
CA SER A 14 12.82 -17.25 -5.94
C SER A 14 11.49 -16.65 -5.49
N LEU A 15 10.65 -16.20 -6.42
CA LEU A 15 9.31 -15.70 -6.09
C LEU A 15 8.38 -16.75 -5.48
N PHE A 16 8.68 -18.05 -5.61
CA PHE A 16 7.98 -19.08 -4.84
C PHE A 16 8.30 -19.03 -3.33
N ARG A 17 9.39 -18.36 -2.94
CA ARG A 17 9.68 -18.06 -1.53
C ARG A 17 8.86 -16.84 -1.14
N ARG A 18 8.04 -16.98 -0.10
CA ARG A 18 7.10 -15.94 0.35
C ARG A 18 7.80 -14.63 0.69
N GLY A 19 8.99 -14.70 1.30
CA GLY A 19 9.83 -13.54 1.60
C GLY A 19 10.23 -12.75 0.36
N ASP A 20 10.74 -13.44 -0.67
CA ASP A 20 11.19 -12.81 -1.91
C ASP A 20 10.01 -12.18 -2.68
N LEU A 21 8.82 -12.81 -2.66
CA LEU A 21 7.60 -12.22 -3.23
C LEU A 21 7.15 -10.97 -2.47
N LYS A 22 7.21 -11.00 -1.13
CA LYS A 22 6.91 -9.84 -0.30
C LYS A 22 7.90 -8.70 -0.56
N ASP A 23 9.18 -8.99 -0.76
CA ASP A 23 10.19 -7.96 -1.06
C ASP A 23 10.01 -7.36 -2.45
N LEU A 24 9.61 -8.18 -3.44
CA LEU A 24 9.18 -7.68 -4.74
C LEU A 24 7.98 -6.73 -4.59
N ALA A 25 6.97 -7.09 -3.80
CA ALA A 25 5.82 -6.21 -3.55
C ALA A 25 6.22 -4.92 -2.80
N GLN A 26 7.15 -5.01 -1.84
CA GLN A 26 7.69 -3.86 -1.11
C GLN A 26 8.41 -2.88 -2.04
N SER A 27 9.06 -3.39 -3.09
CA SER A 27 9.75 -2.54 -4.09
C SER A 27 8.81 -1.54 -4.78
N PHE A 28 7.50 -1.82 -4.82
CA PHE A 28 6.49 -0.91 -5.35
C PHE A 28 6.34 0.36 -4.51
N PHE A 29 6.95 0.45 -3.33
CA PHE A 29 6.90 1.62 -2.45
C PHE A 29 8.26 2.31 -2.24
N VAL A 30 9.38 1.64 -2.57
CA VAL A 30 10.74 2.13 -2.22
C VAL A 30 11.51 2.66 -3.44
N ASN A 31 11.35 2.05 -4.62
CA ASN A 31 12.22 2.31 -5.78
C ASN A 31 11.68 3.37 -6.74
N GLU A 32 11.46 4.61 -6.26
CA GLU A 32 10.91 5.75 -7.05
C GLU A 32 9.60 5.45 -7.80
N SER A 33 8.89 4.42 -7.35
CA SER A 33 7.63 3.97 -7.90
C SER A 33 6.51 4.93 -7.52
N TYR A 34 5.51 5.05 -8.39
CA TYR A 34 4.34 5.91 -8.19
C TYR A 34 3.61 5.68 -6.84
N LEU A 35 3.72 4.51 -6.20
CA LEU A 35 3.01 4.26 -4.93
C LEU A 35 3.70 4.88 -3.72
N GLY A 36 5.03 5.05 -3.77
CA GLY A 36 5.83 5.70 -2.73
C GLY A 36 6.14 7.17 -3.02
N SER A 37 5.49 7.77 -4.02
CA SER A 37 5.77 9.14 -4.43
C SER A 37 5.26 10.18 -3.42
N TYR A 38 5.94 11.32 -3.43
CA TYR A 38 5.57 12.50 -2.66
C TYR A 38 5.30 13.68 -3.60
N HIS A 39 4.33 14.51 -3.25
CA HIS A 39 4.04 15.76 -3.91
C HIS A 39 4.46 16.95 -3.04
N ARG A 40 4.63 18.13 -3.65
CA ARG A 40 4.88 19.36 -2.90
C ARG A 40 3.67 19.72 -2.03
N GLY A 41 3.91 19.88 -0.74
CA GLY A 41 2.91 20.34 0.22
C GLY A 41 2.29 21.68 -0.21
N ARG A 42 1.13 21.96 0.37
CA ARG A 42 0.45 23.25 0.19
C ARG A 42 0.74 24.09 1.44
N SER A 43 1.54 25.14 1.32
CA SER A 43 1.67 26.11 2.40
C SER A 43 0.31 26.83 2.58
N ASP A 44 -0.09 27.03 3.84
CA ASP A 44 -1.31 27.77 4.20
C ASP A 44 -1.12 29.30 4.05
N SER A 45 0.09 29.76 3.73
CA SER A 45 0.40 31.17 3.50
C SER A 45 -0.12 31.62 2.14
N TYR A 46 -1.34 32.18 2.13
CA TYR A 46 -1.65 33.32 1.26
C TYR A 46 -0.88 34.58 1.72
N ASP A 47 0.40 34.42 2.11
CA ASP A 47 1.28 35.55 2.31
C ASP A 47 1.94 35.84 0.95
N PRO A 48 1.56 36.92 0.25
CA PRO A 48 2.18 37.31 -1.01
C PRO A 48 3.67 37.64 -0.87
N HIS A 49 4.23 37.65 0.34
CA HIS A 49 5.64 37.83 0.64
C HIS A 49 6.35 36.54 1.10
N ASP A 50 5.64 35.41 1.21
CA ASP A 50 6.25 34.11 1.46
C ASP A 50 6.93 33.58 0.19
N LEU A 51 8.18 34.02 0.00
CA LEU A 51 9.05 33.56 -1.08
C LEU A 51 9.65 32.17 -0.81
N THR A 52 9.33 31.51 0.31
CA THR A 52 9.93 30.23 0.70
C THR A 52 9.52 29.10 -0.26
N ASP A 53 8.32 29.19 -0.85
CA ASP A 53 7.86 28.34 -1.97
C ASP A 53 8.52 28.70 -3.31
N PHE A 54 8.77 29.99 -3.59
CA PHE A 54 9.44 30.49 -4.80
C PHE A 54 10.94 30.19 -4.82
N LEU A 55 11.59 30.30 -3.67
CA LEU A 55 13.01 30.02 -3.43
C LEU A 55 13.28 28.52 -3.21
N GLY A 56 12.23 27.69 -3.14
CA GLY A 56 12.34 26.25 -2.96
C GLY A 56 12.93 25.83 -1.61
N LEU A 57 12.74 26.67 -0.59
CA LEU A 57 13.32 26.54 0.75
C LEU A 57 12.37 25.83 1.73
N ASN A 58 11.05 25.89 1.53
CA ASN A 58 10.07 25.05 2.25
C ASN A 58 9.68 23.87 1.37
N ARG A 59 10.42 22.77 1.51
CA ARG A 59 10.21 21.52 0.78
C ARG A 59 9.47 20.48 1.62
N GLU A 60 8.39 20.86 2.29
CA GLU A 60 7.54 19.85 2.92
C GLU A 60 6.92 18.99 1.81
N GLN A 61 7.47 17.79 1.64
CA GLN A 61 6.96 16.78 0.73
C GLN A 61 5.90 15.97 1.47
N TRP A 62 4.73 15.82 0.87
CA TRP A 62 3.61 15.08 1.43
C TRP A 62 3.37 13.82 0.60
N PRO A 63 3.03 12.68 1.21
CA PRO A 63 2.82 11.44 0.48
C PRO A 63 1.60 11.54 -0.46
N ASP A 64 1.72 10.99 -1.67
CA ASP A 64 0.59 10.89 -2.61
C ASP A 64 -0.39 9.80 -2.22
N ASN A 65 0.11 8.71 -1.62
CA ASN A 65 -0.66 7.52 -1.27
C ASN A 65 -0.35 7.04 0.15
N LEU A 66 -1.33 6.39 0.76
CA LEU A 66 -1.17 5.54 1.94
C LEU A 66 -1.20 4.07 1.49
N GLY A 67 -0.09 3.37 1.70
CA GLY A 67 0.05 1.96 1.41
C GLY A 67 1.41 1.45 1.87
N PRO A 68 1.61 0.14 1.92
CA PRO A 68 0.58 -0.90 1.75
C PRO A 68 -0.36 -0.95 2.96
N ILE A 69 -1.67 -1.08 2.72
CA ILE A 69 -2.68 -1.31 3.78
C ILE A 69 -3.43 -2.62 3.52
N ASN A 70 -4.00 -3.22 4.57
CA ASN A 70 -4.73 -4.49 4.50
C ASN A 70 -3.92 -5.62 3.82
N SER A 71 -2.62 -5.72 4.12
CA SER A 71 -1.77 -6.77 3.57
C SER A 71 -2.11 -8.12 4.17
N GLN A 72 -2.28 -9.14 3.33
CA GLN A 72 -2.62 -10.49 3.76
C GLN A 72 -2.19 -11.53 2.72
N TRP A 73 -1.94 -12.74 3.21
CA TRP A 73 -1.79 -13.95 2.41
C TRP A 73 -3.12 -14.68 2.33
N LEU A 74 -3.46 -15.16 1.14
CA LEU A 74 -4.75 -15.78 0.84
C LEU A 74 -4.53 -17.08 0.09
N ASP A 75 -5.23 -18.13 0.48
CA ASP A 75 -5.46 -19.29 -0.38
C ASP A 75 -6.73 -19.06 -1.20
N ARG A 76 -6.58 -19.07 -2.52
CA ARG A 76 -7.69 -18.94 -3.47
C ARG A 76 -7.49 -19.91 -4.61
N ASN A 77 -8.48 -20.80 -4.79
CA ASN A 77 -8.49 -21.82 -5.83
C ASN A 77 -7.22 -22.70 -5.83
N GLY A 78 -6.72 -23.02 -4.63
CA GLY A 78 -5.54 -23.87 -4.44
C GLY A 78 -4.20 -23.19 -4.75
N SER A 79 -4.18 -21.85 -4.80
CA SER A 79 -2.98 -21.05 -5.01
C SER A 79 -2.84 -19.99 -3.93
N GLU A 80 -1.60 -19.78 -3.46
CA GLU A 80 -1.29 -18.69 -2.54
C GLU A 80 -1.20 -17.35 -3.28
N TRP A 81 -1.82 -16.32 -2.70
CA TRP A 81 -1.83 -14.96 -3.19
C TRP A 81 -1.39 -14.00 -2.09
N LEU A 82 -0.48 -13.08 -2.44
CA LEU A 82 -0.17 -11.91 -1.63
C LEU A 82 -1.07 -10.75 -2.07
N TYR A 83 -1.89 -10.25 -1.14
CA TYR A 83 -2.80 -9.13 -1.36
C TYR A 83 -2.36 -7.89 -0.58
N PHE A 84 -2.57 -6.71 -1.16
CA PHE A 84 -2.49 -5.42 -0.47
C PHE A 84 -3.27 -4.32 -1.19
N GLU A 85 -3.62 -3.28 -0.44
CA GLU A 85 -4.34 -2.10 -0.92
C GLU A 85 -3.46 -0.85 -0.85
N VAL A 86 -3.77 0.13 -1.70
CA VAL A 86 -3.18 1.47 -1.68
C VAL A 86 -4.28 2.51 -1.85
N GLN A 87 -4.33 3.46 -0.90
CA GLN A 87 -5.31 4.54 -0.88
C GLN A 87 -4.65 5.86 -1.31
N PRO A 88 -5.19 6.60 -2.29
CA PRO A 88 -4.70 7.94 -2.61
C PRO A 88 -5.00 8.92 -1.47
N LEU A 89 -4.19 9.97 -1.31
CA LEU A 89 -4.37 11.00 -0.27
C LEU A 89 -4.86 12.34 -0.81
N ARG A 90 -4.60 12.62 -2.09
CA ARG A 90 -5.06 13.86 -2.74
C ARG A 90 -6.00 13.59 -3.91
N PHE A 91 -5.58 12.78 -4.87
CA PHE A 91 -6.27 12.48 -6.12
C PHE A 91 -5.81 11.12 -6.62
N GLY A 92 -6.60 10.51 -7.50
CA GLY A 92 -6.31 9.19 -8.05
C GLY A 92 -7.34 8.14 -7.62
N SER A 93 -6.94 6.89 -7.80
CA SER A 93 -7.79 5.71 -7.62
C SER A 93 -7.30 4.90 -6.42
N ASP A 94 -8.23 4.29 -5.68
CA ASP A 94 -7.89 3.21 -4.76
C ASP A 94 -7.41 2.01 -5.59
N LYS A 95 -6.31 1.39 -5.18
CA LYS A 95 -5.67 0.30 -5.92
C LYS A 95 -5.60 -0.96 -5.07
N PHE A 96 -5.82 -2.09 -5.71
CA PHE A 96 -5.88 -3.41 -5.09
C PHE A 96 -4.97 -4.33 -5.89
N TYR A 97 -3.99 -4.92 -5.21
CA TYR A 97 -2.96 -5.75 -5.82
C TYR A 97 -3.08 -7.17 -5.30
N TRP A 98 -3.04 -8.13 -6.22
CA TRP A 98 -3.00 -9.56 -5.95
C TRP A 98 -1.83 -10.16 -6.73
N MET A 99 -0.92 -10.82 -6.02
CA MET A 99 0.29 -11.39 -6.62
C MET A 99 0.36 -12.87 -6.32
N SER A 100 0.60 -13.70 -7.32
CA SER A 100 0.84 -15.13 -7.16
C SER A 100 2.05 -15.56 -7.99
N PRO A 101 3.02 -16.31 -7.44
CA PRO A 101 4.20 -16.71 -8.17
C PRO A 101 3.86 -17.76 -9.22
N ILE A 102 4.43 -17.62 -10.42
CA ILE A 102 4.26 -18.55 -11.54
C ILE A 102 5.58 -19.13 -12.08
N GLY A 103 6.69 -18.82 -11.39
CA GLY A 103 8.04 -19.27 -11.68
C GLY A 103 9.03 -18.59 -10.73
N HIS A 104 10.30 -19.00 -10.75
CA HIS A 104 11.34 -18.40 -9.90
C HIS A 104 11.46 -16.88 -10.04
N GLN A 105 11.22 -16.33 -11.24
CA GLN A 105 11.39 -14.89 -11.53
C GLN A 105 10.12 -14.23 -12.06
N ARG A 106 8.99 -14.94 -12.08
CA ARG A 106 7.74 -14.44 -12.66
C ARG A 106 6.60 -14.59 -11.67
N CYS A 107 5.78 -13.55 -11.56
CA CYS A 107 4.52 -13.62 -10.84
C CYS A 107 3.38 -13.09 -11.69
N LEU A 108 2.20 -13.67 -11.49
CA LEU A 108 0.95 -13.14 -11.98
C LEU A 108 0.54 -11.96 -11.08
N LEU A 109 0.19 -10.83 -11.69
CA LEU A 109 -0.31 -9.65 -11.02
C LEU A 109 -1.74 -9.35 -11.49
N ALA A 110 -2.71 -9.46 -10.60
CA ALA A 110 -4.04 -8.88 -10.80
C ALA A 110 -4.11 -7.52 -10.09
N LYS A 111 -4.37 -6.47 -10.85
CA LYS A 111 -4.47 -5.10 -10.37
C LYS A 111 -5.84 -4.54 -10.69
N PHE A 112 -6.55 -4.10 -9.66
CA PHE A 112 -7.80 -3.38 -9.81
C PHE A 112 -7.63 -1.92 -9.37
N MET A 113 -8.33 -1.02 -10.04
CA MET A 113 -8.29 0.42 -9.77
C MET A 113 -9.71 0.96 -9.72
N VAL A 114 -10.06 1.63 -8.62
CA VAL A 114 -11.38 2.22 -8.43
C VAL A 114 -11.25 3.75 -8.45
N SER A 115 -11.65 4.35 -9.56
CA SER A 115 -11.73 5.81 -9.72
C SER A 115 -13.13 6.30 -9.37
N ARG A 116 -13.22 7.28 -8.46
CA ARG A 116 -14.48 7.89 -8.03
C ARG A 116 -14.45 9.39 -8.30
N ASP A 117 -15.14 9.82 -9.36
CA ASP A 117 -15.28 11.23 -9.71
C ASP A 117 -16.63 11.76 -9.25
N LEU A 118 -16.59 12.47 -8.13
CA LEU A 118 -17.78 13.03 -7.49
C LEU A 118 -17.68 14.54 -7.44
N PHE A 119 -18.73 15.22 -7.88
CA PHE A 119 -18.82 16.68 -7.79
C PHE A 119 -18.75 17.12 -6.34
N ASN A 120 -17.99 18.18 -6.04
CA ASN A 120 -17.90 18.75 -4.70
C ASN A 120 -17.41 17.75 -3.61
N ALA A 121 -16.53 16.82 -3.98
CA ALA A 121 -15.99 15.79 -3.09
C ALA A 121 -14.46 15.76 -3.04
N GLY A 122 -13.81 16.85 -3.46
CA GLY A 122 -12.46 17.32 -3.10
C GLY A 122 -11.27 16.38 -2.90
N ASN A 123 -11.37 15.45 -1.96
CA ASN A 123 -10.34 14.49 -1.59
C ASN A 123 -10.94 13.09 -1.29
N PRO A 124 -10.11 12.06 -1.13
CA PRO A 124 -10.54 10.68 -0.90
C PRO A 124 -11.46 10.47 0.32
N TYR A 125 -11.27 11.24 1.40
CA TYR A 125 -12.15 11.21 2.58
C TYR A 125 -13.59 11.60 2.23
N ARG A 126 -13.80 12.75 1.59
CA ARG A 126 -15.15 13.21 1.21
C ARG A 126 -15.79 12.30 0.17
N ARG A 127 -15.00 11.68 -0.72
CA ARG A 127 -15.50 10.69 -1.69
C ARG A 127 -15.99 9.43 -0.99
N ALA A 128 -15.27 8.94 0.00
CA ALA A 128 -15.65 7.73 0.75
C ALA A 128 -16.99 7.87 1.49
N MET A 129 -17.31 9.07 1.99
CA MET A 129 -18.60 9.35 2.63
C MET A 129 -19.80 9.26 1.69
N ARG A 130 -19.60 9.43 0.37
CA ARG A 130 -20.68 9.46 -0.62
C ARG A 130 -20.74 8.22 -1.49
N SER A 131 -19.60 7.59 -1.72
CA SER A 131 -19.46 6.37 -2.52
C SER A 131 -18.51 5.42 -1.79
N PRO A 132 -19.03 4.56 -0.90
CA PRO A 132 -18.24 3.58 -0.18
C PRO A 132 -17.57 2.58 -1.13
N LEU A 133 -16.41 2.04 -0.71
CA LEU A 133 -15.67 1.07 -1.53
C LEU A 133 -16.24 -0.35 -1.48
N THR A 134 -17.20 -0.62 -0.60
CA THR A 134 -17.68 -1.97 -0.28
C THR A 134 -18.14 -2.74 -1.52
N ASN A 135 -19.00 -2.14 -2.36
CA ASN A 135 -19.52 -2.81 -3.56
C ASN A 135 -18.41 -3.12 -4.58
N TYR A 136 -17.44 -2.22 -4.71
CA TYR A 136 -16.30 -2.44 -5.61
C TYR A 136 -15.42 -3.57 -5.10
N ARG A 137 -15.17 -3.64 -3.78
CA ARG A 137 -14.42 -4.73 -3.15
C ARG A 137 -15.09 -6.08 -3.37
N GLN A 138 -16.40 -6.16 -3.12
CA GLN A 138 -17.15 -7.38 -3.38
C GLN A 138 -17.04 -7.83 -4.84
N LEU A 139 -17.14 -6.89 -5.81
CA LEU A 139 -16.97 -7.23 -7.22
C LEU A 139 -15.57 -7.76 -7.52
N MET A 140 -14.52 -7.14 -6.97
CA MET A 140 -13.14 -7.59 -7.15
C MET A 140 -12.92 -8.98 -6.56
N GLU A 141 -13.47 -9.25 -5.37
CA GLU A 141 -13.42 -10.57 -4.73
C GLU A 141 -14.13 -11.62 -5.57
N ASN A 142 -15.33 -11.34 -6.07
CA ASN A 142 -16.08 -12.24 -6.96
C ASN A 142 -15.30 -12.54 -8.25
N ILE A 143 -14.59 -11.57 -8.81
CA ILE A 143 -13.73 -11.80 -9.98
C ILE A 143 -12.56 -12.72 -9.59
N MET A 144 -11.88 -12.44 -8.47
CA MET A 144 -10.75 -13.25 -8.02
C MET A 144 -11.16 -14.69 -7.67
N GLU A 145 -12.38 -14.92 -7.20
CA GLU A 145 -12.94 -16.26 -6.98
C GLU A 145 -13.02 -17.10 -8.25
N THR A 146 -13.10 -16.47 -9.42
CA THR A 146 -13.13 -17.18 -10.71
C THR A 146 -11.74 -17.47 -11.30
N ILE A 147 -10.67 -16.95 -10.72
CA ILE A 147 -9.33 -17.07 -11.28
C ILE A 147 -8.63 -18.29 -10.69
N THR A 148 -8.27 -19.23 -11.55
CA THR A 148 -7.42 -20.38 -11.20
C THR A 148 -6.05 -20.22 -11.85
N VAL A 149 -4.98 -20.48 -11.08
CA VAL A 149 -3.60 -20.43 -11.58
C VAL A 149 -3.09 -21.85 -11.75
N GLU A 150 -2.82 -22.23 -13.00
CA GLU A 150 -2.24 -23.53 -13.33
C GLU A 150 -0.78 -23.35 -13.73
N LEU A 151 0.12 -23.90 -12.92
CA LEU A 151 1.55 -23.89 -13.21
C LEU A 151 1.90 -24.93 -14.28
N SER A 152 2.79 -24.53 -15.20
CA SER A 152 3.46 -25.46 -16.11
C SER A 152 4.28 -26.50 -15.34
N GLU A 153 4.58 -27.64 -15.95
CA GLU A 153 5.38 -28.71 -15.31
C GLU A 153 6.75 -28.19 -14.84
N ALA A 154 7.43 -27.38 -15.64
CA ALA A 154 8.69 -26.74 -15.26
C ALA A 154 8.53 -25.86 -14.01
N ALA A 155 7.51 -24.99 -13.97
CA ALA A 155 7.24 -24.12 -12.83
C ALA A 155 6.83 -24.90 -11.56
N ARG A 156 6.16 -26.06 -11.71
CA ARG A 156 5.85 -26.94 -10.58
C ARG A 156 7.13 -27.57 -10.02
N GLU A 157 8.06 -27.96 -10.87
CA GLU A 157 9.34 -28.49 -10.43
C GLU A 157 10.17 -27.40 -9.73
N GLU A 158 10.22 -26.20 -10.30
CA GLU A 158 10.80 -25.02 -9.63
C GLU A 158 10.19 -24.79 -8.24
N GLN A 159 8.86 -24.84 -8.12
CA GLN A 159 8.17 -24.67 -6.85
C GLN A 159 8.56 -25.74 -5.82
N ARG A 160 8.71 -27.01 -6.23
CA ARG A 160 9.11 -28.11 -5.33
C ARG A 160 10.51 -27.96 -4.78
N THR A 161 11.40 -27.29 -5.49
CA THR A 161 12.78 -27.03 -5.02
C THR A 161 12.85 -25.94 -3.94
N VAL A 162 11.76 -25.19 -3.73
CA VAL A 162 11.70 -24.07 -2.80
C VAL A 162 10.93 -24.48 -1.55
N HIS A 163 11.59 -24.39 -0.40
CA HIS A 163 10.96 -24.62 0.89
C HIS A 163 10.55 -23.30 1.54
N ASN A 164 9.28 -23.20 1.93
CA ASN A 164 8.79 -22.13 2.80
C ASN A 164 8.60 -22.71 4.20
N PRO A 165 9.11 -22.07 5.26
CA PRO A 165 8.88 -22.54 6.62
C PRO A 165 7.38 -22.59 6.94
N GLU A 166 6.96 -23.64 7.65
CA GLU A 166 5.56 -23.81 8.05
C GLU A 166 5.12 -22.64 8.95
N GLY A 167 3.96 -22.06 8.64
CA GLY A 167 3.40 -20.93 9.40
C GLY A 167 4.05 -19.57 9.13
N GLU A 168 5.12 -19.49 8.33
CA GLU A 168 5.73 -18.21 7.97
C GLU A 168 5.07 -17.56 6.76
N TYR A 169 4.44 -16.42 7.01
CA TYR A 169 3.76 -15.60 6.02
C TYR A 169 4.18 -14.13 6.21
N PRO A 170 5.31 -13.70 5.60
CA PRO A 170 5.84 -12.35 5.77
C PRO A 170 4.92 -11.31 5.13
N LEU A 171 4.65 -10.22 5.83
CA LEU A 171 3.65 -9.23 5.43
C LEU A 171 4.27 -7.88 5.10
N LEU A 172 3.50 -7.08 4.38
CA LEU A 172 3.83 -5.70 4.07
C LEU A 172 3.25 -4.79 5.14
N HIS A 173 4.02 -3.76 5.54
CA HIS A 173 3.60 -2.80 6.55
C HIS A 173 3.90 -1.38 6.08
N CYS A 174 3.03 -0.44 6.43
CA CYS A 174 3.30 0.99 6.31
C CYS A 174 3.91 1.53 7.62
N SER A 175 4.77 2.54 7.51
CA SER A 175 5.46 3.10 8.68
C SER A 175 4.55 4.02 9.49
N GLU A 176 4.86 4.18 10.79
CA GLU A 176 4.17 5.15 11.66
C GLU A 176 4.20 6.57 11.09
N GLN A 177 5.36 6.95 10.57
CA GLN A 177 5.59 8.25 9.97
C GLN A 177 4.66 8.46 8.77
N LEU A 178 4.52 7.46 7.89
CA LEU A 178 3.62 7.53 6.74
C LEU A 178 2.15 7.68 7.17
N VAL A 179 1.71 6.99 8.22
CA VAL A 179 0.35 7.13 8.76
C VAL A 179 0.12 8.55 9.29
N LYS A 180 1.08 9.10 10.05
CA LYS A 180 1.01 10.47 10.58
C LYS A 180 0.95 11.51 9.46
N GLU A 181 1.81 11.38 8.46
CA GLU A 181 1.85 12.25 7.28
C GLU A 181 0.58 12.11 6.43
N ALA A 182 0.03 10.91 6.29
CA ALA A 182 -1.22 10.66 5.57
C ALA A 182 -2.41 11.37 6.23
N LYS A 183 -2.52 11.33 7.56
CA LYS A 183 -3.55 12.07 8.31
C LYS A 183 -3.44 13.56 8.06
N HIS A 184 -2.22 14.12 8.13
CA HIS A 184 -1.97 15.53 7.86
C HIS A 184 -2.33 15.90 6.41
N THR A 185 -1.81 15.15 5.44
CA THR A 185 -2.03 15.38 4.01
C THR A 185 -3.52 15.36 3.66
N LEU A 186 -4.25 14.35 4.13
CA LEU A 186 -5.67 14.22 3.84
C LEU A 186 -6.47 15.38 4.46
N TYR A 187 -6.09 15.83 5.66
CA TYR A 187 -6.71 16.98 6.33
C TYR A 187 -6.47 18.27 5.54
N MET A 188 -5.23 18.54 5.12
CA MET A 188 -4.88 19.74 4.34
C MET A 188 -5.59 19.78 2.98
N TRP A 189 -5.80 18.61 2.35
CA TRP A 189 -6.53 18.52 1.08
C TRP A 189 -8.06 18.44 1.23
N SER A 190 -8.61 18.37 2.44
CA SER A 190 -10.04 18.14 2.67
C SER A 190 -10.95 19.30 2.24
N ALA A 191 -10.43 20.52 2.13
CA ALA A 191 -11.15 21.67 1.58
C ALA A 191 -11.09 21.76 0.04
N LYS A 192 -10.18 21.03 -0.62
CA LYS A 192 -9.93 21.19 -2.07
C LYS A 192 -11.21 20.95 -2.85
N GLY A 193 -11.55 21.83 -3.79
CA GLY A 193 -12.72 21.63 -4.67
C GLY A 193 -14.07 21.56 -3.94
N TYR A 194 -14.11 21.82 -2.62
CA TYR A 194 -15.35 21.91 -1.88
C TYR A 194 -15.96 23.31 -2.06
N ARG A 195 -17.17 23.36 -2.60
CA ARG A 195 -17.94 24.58 -2.88
C ARG A 195 -19.37 24.35 -2.39
N GLU A 196 -19.61 24.65 -1.12
CA GLU A 196 -20.96 24.63 -0.58
C GLU A 196 -21.68 25.94 -0.94
N LYS A 197 -22.88 25.82 -1.51
CA LYS A 197 -23.66 26.98 -1.93
C LYS A 197 -24.08 27.78 -0.68
N GLY A 198 -23.72 29.06 -0.64
CA GLY A 198 -24.05 29.96 0.47
C GLY A 198 -22.99 30.07 1.57
N LYS A 199 -21.85 29.37 1.46
CA LYS A 199 -20.71 29.58 2.37
C LYS A 199 -19.71 30.59 1.82
N ASP A 200 -19.04 31.31 2.71
CA ASP A 200 -17.97 32.24 2.37
C ASP A 200 -16.83 31.50 1.63
N PRO A 201 -16.53 31.86 0.37
CA PRO A 201 -15.41 31.26 -0.38
C PRO A 201 -14.05 31.39 0.30
N ARG A 202 -13.90 32.33 1.24
CA ARG A 202 -12.67 32.57 2.01
C ARG A 202 -12.62 31.82 3.34
N GLY A 203 -13.70 31.17 3.74
CA GLY A 203 -13.76 30.38 4.98
C GLY A 203 -12.93 29.10 4.90
N ASP A 204 -12.52 28.58 6.06
CA ASP A 204 -11.91 27.26 6.15
C ASP A 204 -12.98 26.17 5.97
N HIS A 205 -12.93 25.49 4.83
CA HIS A 205 -13.83 24.39 4.49
C HIS A 205 -13.20 23.02 4.73
N ARG A 206 -12.12 22.92 5.51
CA ARG A 206 -11.51 21.63 5.84
C ARG A 206 -12.50 20.79 6.66
N ALA A 207 -12.40 19.48 6.50
CA ALA A 207 -13.10 18.56 7.37
C ALA A 207 -12.50 18.61 8.79
N PRO A 208 -13.25 18.25 9.84
CA PRO A 208 -12.72 18.14 11.19
C PRO A 208 -11.49 17.22 11.21
N LYS A 209 -10.41 17.65 11.87
CA LYS A 209 -9.13 16.94 11.90
C LYS A 209 -9.27 15.55 12.51
N GLU A 210 -10.08 15.45 13.55
CA GLU A 210 -10.37 14.22 14.30
C GLU A 210 -11.11 13.21 13.41
N ALA A 211 -12.07 13.69 12.60
CA ALA A 211 -12.82 12.83 11.69
C ALA A 211 -11.95 12.30 10.53
N VAL A 212 -11.03 13.13 10.02
CA VAL A 212 -10.03 12.71 9.02
C VAL A 212 -9.04 11.70 9.61
N ALA A 213 -8.60 11.90 10.86
CA ALA A 213 -7.72 10.97 11.55
C ALA A 213 -8.41 9.62 11.77
N ALA A 214 -9.65 9.61 12.28
CA ALA A 214 -10.44 8.41 12.48
C ALA A 214 -10.68 7.63 11.19
N PHE A 215 -10.88 8.32 10.07
CA PHE A 215 -10.99 7.70 8.76
C PHE A 215 -9.72 6.94 8.35
N ILE A 216 -8.53 7.51 8.59
CA ILE A 216 -7.26 6.80 8.33
C ILE A 216 -7.10 5.62 9.29
N ASP A 217 -7.44 5.80 10.57
CA ASP A 217 -7.34 4.76 11.59
C ASP A 217 -8.22 3.55 11.27
N GLU A 218 -9.44 3.76 10.76
CA GLU A 218 -10.32 2.70 10.26
C GLU A 218 -9.69 1.99 9.04
N ARG A 219 -9.06 2.74 8.14
CA ARG A 219 -8.52 2.21 6.88
C ARG A 219 -7.32 1.31 7.06
N ILE A 220 -6.49 1.56 8.07
CA ILE A 220 -5.32 0.75 8.41
C ILE A 220 -5.66 -0.48 9.26
N GLN A 221 -6.91 -0.62 9.74
CA GLN A 221 -7.29 -1.85 10.44
C GLN A 221 -7.27 -3.06 9.49
N PRO A 222 -6.78 -4.23 9.96
CA PRO A 222 -6.91 -5.49 9.25
C PRO A 222 -8.35 -5.77 8.83
N ARG A 223 -8.55 -6.16 7.56
CA ARG A 223 -9.83 -6.64 7.03
C ARG A 223 -9.62 -7.99 6.36
N PRO A 224 -9.82 -9.09 7.10
CA PRO A 224 -9.57 -10.44 6.58
C PRO A 224 -10.54 -10.73 5.43
N LEU A 225 -9.98 -11.15 4.30
CA LEU A 225 -10.72 -11.65 3.14
C LEU A 225 -10.93 -13.17 3.29
N PRO A 226 -11.94 -13.75 2.60
CA PRO A 226 -12.07 -15.21 2.57
C PRO A 226 -10.79 -15.89 2.08
N GLY A 227 -10.43 -17.02 2.68
CA GLY A 227 -9.17 -17.73 2.39
C GLY A 227 -7.94 -17.16 3.08
N ASN A 228 -8.08 -16.25 4.05
CA ASN A 228 -6.95 -15.67 4.79
C ASN A 228 -6.09 -16.73 5.50
N LEU A 229 -4.82 -16.79 5.12
CA LEU A 229 -3.76 -17.60 5.73
C LEU A 229 -3.02 -16.80 6.81
N ALA A 230 -2.76 -15.53 6.54
CA ALA A 230 -2.13 -14.61 7.48
C ALA A 230 -2.50 -13.16 7.16
N ILE A 231 -2.82 -12.41 8.20
CA ILE A 231 -3.08 -10.98 8.12
C ILE A 231 -2.33 -10.29 9.25
N GLY A 232 -1.72 -9.17 8.94
CA GLY A 232 -0.96 -8.39 9.91
C GLY A 232 -1.61 -7.05 10.12
N PRO A 233 -1.22 -6.36 11.20
CA PRO A 233 -1.58 -4.97 11.32
C PRO A 233 -0.95 -4.21 10.14
N ALA A 234 -1.71 -3.32 9.49
CA ALA A 234 -1.14 -2.51 8.41
C ALA A 234 -0.01 -1.58 8.92
N TYR A 235 0.07 -1.42 10.24
CA TYR A 235 1.01 -0.60 10.99
C TYR A 235 1.72 -1.47 12.04
N LEU A 236 3.04 -1.33 12.16
CA LEU A 236 3.81 -1.78 13.32
C LEU A 236 4.39 -0.55 14.01
N LYS A 237 4.37 -0.52 15.35
CA LYS A 237 5.11 0.53 16.07
C LYS A 237 6.59 0.40 15.75
N ASN A 238 7.36 1.49 15.71
CA ASN A 238 8.82 1.39 15.49
C ASN A 238 9.53 0.45 16.47
N SER A 239 8.97 0.23 17.67
CA SER A 239 9.46 -0.73 18.67
C SER A 239 9.24 -2.20 18.30
N GLU A 240 8.33 -2.49 17.37
CA GLU A 240 7.93 -3.85 16.97
C GLU A 240 8.64 -4.32 15.68
N ILE A 241 9.21 -3.39 14.90
CA ILE A 241 10.00 -3.69 13.70
C ILE A 241 11.33 -4.37 14.08
N ASN A 242 11.91 -4.02 15.22
CA ASN A 242 13.19 -4.56 15.72
C ASN A 242 13.05 -5.86 16.53
N THR A 243 11.83 -6.41 16.67
CA THR A 243 11.56 -7.64 17.44
C THR A 243 11.11 -8.82 16.59
N ALA A 244 11.04 -8.67 15.26
CA ALA A 244 11.04 -9.84 14.39
C ALA A 244 12.40 -10.55 14.57
N PRO A 245 12.43 -11.88 14.81
CA PRO A 245 13.68 -12.59 15.03
C PRO A 245 14.50 -12.54 13.74
N ASP A 246 15.51 -11.67 13.74
CA ASP A 246 16.57 -11.61 12.77
C ASP A 246 17.49 -12.81 13.05
N ASN A 247 17.11 -14.00 12.57
CA ASN A 247 17.97 -15.19 12.58
C ASN A 247 19.02 -15.09 11.45
N SER A 248 19.64 -13.92 11.28
CA SER A 248 20.93 -13.83 10.63
C SER A 248 21.97 -14.24 11.66
N GLY A 249 22.41 -15.50 11.58
CA GLY A 249 23.54 -15.99 12.34
C GLY A 249 24.75 -15.08 12.15
N GLN A 250 25.02 -14.24 13.15
CA GLN A 250 26.29 -13.56 13.30
C GLN A 250 27.31 -14.58 13.84
N ASP A 251 27.89 -15.36 12.94
CA ASP A 251 29.21 -15.92 13.21
C ASP A 251 30.18 -14.74 13.33
N SER A 252 30.64 -14.54 14.55
CA SER A 252 31.68 -13.57 14.90
C SER A 252 33.00 -14.02 14.29
N LEU A 253 33.42 -13.38 13.20
CA LEU A 253 34.80 -13.47 12.70
C LEU A 253 35.69 -12.57 13.56
N THR A 254 36.29 -13.16 14.59
CA THR A 254 37.42 -12.59 15.32
C THR A 254 38.62 -12.52 14.38
N ILE A 255 39.14 -11.30 14.13
CA ILE A 255 40.44 -11.08 13.51
C ILE A 255 41.43 -10.83 14.65
N GLU A 256 42.33 -11.77 14.89
CA GLU A 256 43.54 -11.52 15.67
C GLU A 256 44.67 -11.02 14.75
N LYS A 257 45.46 -10.09 15.29
CA LYS A 257 46.62 -9.45 14.66
C LYS A 257 47.86 -10.30 14.75
#